data_AF-A0A662KGQ3-F1
#
_entry.id   AF-A0A662KGQ3-F1
#
_cell.length_a   1.000
_cell.length_b   1.000
_cell.length_c   1.000
_cell.angle_alpha   90.00
_cell.angle_beta   90.00
_cell.angle_gamma   90.00
#
_symmetry.space_group_name_H-M   'P 1'
#
loop_
_entity.id
_entity.type
_entity.pdbx_description
1 polymer ?
#
loop_
_entity_poly.entity_id
_entity_poly.type
_entity_poly.pdbx_seq_one_letter_code
_entity_poly.pdbx_strand_id
1 'polypeptide(L)' 'MKFLIYVKTKDGKEYYAEDFLLTEKDIVLYDAVDRKGNPVGTITIKEGEWQSFYAKTKPFLKGEK' A
#
# COMPACT_ATOMS: atom_id res chain seq x y z
N MET A 1 -8.91 12.97 2.61
CA MET A 1 -9.19 11.73 3.36
C MET A 1 -8.01 10.81 3.10
N LYS A 2 -7.16 10.52 4.09
CA LYS A 2 -5.96 9.70 3.89
C LYS A 2 -6.33 8.23 4.00
N PHE A 3 -6.03 7.43 2.99
CA PHE A 3 -6.18 5.98 3.04
C PHE A 3 -4.84 5.38 3.49
N LEU A 4 -4.90 4.29 4.24
CA LEU A 4 -3.75 3.40 4.40
C LEU A 4 -4.02 2.20 3.50
N ILE A 5 -3.24 2.10 2.44
CA ILE A 5 -3.21 0.97 1.54
C ILE A 5 -2.25 -0.05 2.13
N TYR A 6 -2.65 -1.32 2.11
CA TYR A 6 -1.82 -2.45 2.47
C TYR A 6 -1.90 -3.49 1.36
N VAL A 7 -0.74 -3.95 0.91
CA VAL A 7 -0.61 -5.02 -0.07
C VAL A 7 0.32 -6.09 0.45
N LYS A 8 -0.14 -7.34 0.40
CA LYS A 8 0.69 -8.51 0.65
C LYS A 8 0.91 -9.26 -0.64
N THR A 9 2.15 -9.52 -0.99
CA THR A 9 2.54 -10.31 -2.16
C THR A 9 2.59 -11.80 -1.85
N LYS A 10 2.52 -12.64 -2.88
CA LYS A 10 2.56 -14.12 -2.74
C LYS A 10 3.90 -14.63 -2.21
N ASP A 11 4.99 -13.91 -2.45
CA ASP A 11 6.32 -14.19 -1.87
C ASP A 11 6.44 -13.70 -0.41
N GLY A 12 5.35 -13.17 0.17
CA GLY A 12 5.25 -12.81 1.58
C GLY A 12 5.75 -11.40 1.91
N LYS A 13 6.07 -10.56 0.93
CA LYS A 13 6.39 -9.15 1.17
C LYS A 13 5.11 -8.37 1.47
N GLU A 14 5.27 -7.33 2.27
CA GLU A 14 4.19 -6.51 2.78
C GLU A 14 4.54 -5.05 2.58
N TYR A 15 3.64 -4.32 1.94
CA TYR A 15 3.80 -2.91 1.60
C TYR A 15 2.63 -2.09 2.11
N TYR A 16 2.94 -0.88 2.54
CA TYR A 16 1.97 0.10 2.99
C TYR A 16 2.18 1.41 2.24
N ALA A 17 1.11 2.10 1.84
CA ALA A 17 1.20 3.39 1.18
C ALA A 17 0.02 4.29 1.57
N GLU A 18 0.17 5.60 1.42
CA GLU A 18 -0.95 6.54 1.57
C GLU A 18 -1.66 6.85 0.24
N ASP A 19 -0.99 6.58 -0.89
CA ASP A 19 -1.52 6.81 -2.23
C ASP A 19 -1.24 5.60 -3.15
N PHE A 20 -2.16 5.32 -4.06
CA PHE A 20 -2.09 4.18 -4.97
C PHE A 20 -2.86 4.44 -6.27
N LEU A 21 -2.42 3.76 -7.32
CA LEU A 21 -3.19 3.57 -8.55
C LEU A 21 -3.50 2.08 -8.71
N LEU A 22 -4.79 1.75 -8.75
CA LEU A 22 -5.24 0.44 -9.17
C LEU A 22 -5.60 0.50 -10.66
N THR A 23 -4.91 -0.30 -11.46
CA THR A 23 -5.22 -0.49 -12.87
C THR A 23 -5.96 -1.82 -13.06
N GLU A 24 -6.38 -2.15 -14.29
CA GLU A 24 -7.04 -3.43 -14.57
C GLU A 24 -6.21 -4.66 -14.17
N LYS A 25 -4.87 -4.51 -14.16
CA LYS A 25 -3.93 -5.63 -13.97
C LYS A 25 -2.90 -5.41 -12.88
N ASP A 26 -2.61 -4.18 -12.50
CA ASP A 26 -1.48 -3.85 -11.62
C ASP A 26 -1.91 -2.91 -10.48
N ILE A 27 -1.22 -3.03 -9.34
CA ILE A 27 -1.30 -2.10 -8.22
C ILE A 27 -0.02 -1.30 -8.16
N VAL A 28 -0.10 0.01 -8.30
CA VAL A 28 1.02 0.93 -8.11
C VAL A 28 0.85 1.61 -6.76
N LEU A 29 1.85 1.50 -5.88
CA LEU A 29 1.89 2.19 -4.60
C LEU A 29 2.91 3.32 -4.68
N TYR A 30 2.52 4.53 -4.28
CA TYR A 30 3.41 5.69 -4.20
C TYR A 30 3.90 5.89 -2.78
N ASP A 31 5.17 6.32 -2.64
CA ASP A 31 5.83 6.53 -1.35
C ASP A 31 5.63 5.37 -0.36
N ALA A 32 5.69 4.15 -0.88
CA ALA A 32 5.43 2.94 -0.13
C ALA A 32 6.52 2.70 0.91
N VAL A 33 6.12 2.09 2.02
CA VAL A 33 7.00 1.58 3.06
C VAL A 33 6.84 0.07 3.19
N ASP A 34 7.90 -0.61 3.59
CA ASP A 34 7.86 -2.03 3.90
C ASP A 34 7.18 -2.29 5.27
N ARG A 35 7.04 -3.57 5.65
CA ARG A 35 6.53 -3.99 6.96
C ARG A 35 7.26 -3.37 8.16
N LYS A 36 8.54 -3.02 8.01
CA LYS A 36 9.37 -2.43 9.07
C LYS A 36 9.26 -0.90 9.07
N GLY A 37 8.52 -0.31 8.15
CA GLY A 37 8.37 1.14 7.98
C GLY A 37 9.50 1.80 7.20
N ASN A 38 10.38 1.03 6.54
CA ASN A 38 11.43 1.60 5.71
C ASN A 38 10.84 2.08 4.39
N PRO A 39 11.21 3.28 3.91
CA PRO A 39 10.78 3.76 2.60
C PRO A 39 11.34 2.87 1.49
N VAL A 40 10.45 2.47 0.58
CA VAL A 40 10.76 1.67 -0.61
C VAL A 40 10.56 2.52 -1.88
N GLY A 41 9.81 3.62 -1.79
CA GLY A 41 9.52 4.52 -2.90
C GLY A 41 8.29 4.06 -3.68
N THR A 42 8.30 4.23 -5.01
CA THR A 42 7.20 3.74 -5.85
C THR A 42 7.42 2.27 -6.19
N ILE A 43 6.39 1.45 -5.95
CA ILE A 43 6.41 0.02 -6.31
C ILE A 43 5.19 -0.34 -7.15
N THR A 44 5.43 -1.10 -8.21
CA THR A 44 4.39 -1.72 -9.02
C THR A 44 4.32 -3.21 -8.68
N ILE A 45 3.16 -3.68 -8.26
CA ILE A 45 2.87 -5.08 -7.95
C ILE A 45 1.96 -5.59 -9.06
N LYS A 46 2.43 -6.58 -9.84
CA LYS A 46 1.75 -7.04 -11.04
C LYS A 46 0.63 -8.02 -10.76
N GLU A 47 -0.24 -8.20 -11.76
CA GLU A 47 -1.29 -9.21 -11.71
C GLU A 47 -0.71 -10.57 -11.31
N GLY A 48 -1.31 -11.18 -10.28
CA GLY A 48 -0.86 -12.48 -9.79
C GLY A 48 0.37 -12.44 -8.87
N GLU A 49 0.98 -11.29 -8.60
CA GLU A 49 2.02 -11.14 -7.56
C GLU A 49 1.43 -10.78 -6.20
N TRP A 50 0.27 -10.11 -6.15
CA TRP A 50 -0.42 -9.86 -4.88
C TRP A 50 -1.26 -11.06 -4.44
N GLN A 51 -1.23 -11.32 -3.13
CA GLN A 51 -2.11 -12.26 -2.44
C GLN A 51 -3.33 -11.54 -1.86
N SER A 52 -3.13 -10.31 -1.36
CA SER A 52 -4.22 -9.55 -0.74
C SER A 52 -3.97 -8.05 -0.87
N PHE A 53 -5.06 -7.31 -1.12
CA PHE A 53 -5.08 -5.85 -1.23
C PHE A 53 -6.17 -5.30 -0.31
N TYR A 54 -5.82 -4.35 0.55
CA TYR A 54 -6.73 -3.71 1.49
C TYR A 54 -6.52 -2.21 1.47
N ALA A 55 -7.58 -1.44 1.25
CA ALA A 55 -7.59 0.00 1.45
C ALA A 55 -8.46 0.30 2.67
N LYS A 56 -7.84 0.76 3.77
CA LYS A 56 -8.56 1.22 4.95
C LYS A 56 -8.51 2.74 4.97
N THR A 57 -9.66 3.39 5.12
CA THR A 57 -9.69 4.81 5.49
C THR A 57 -9.00 4.92 6.85
N LYS A 58 -7.86 5.61 6.93
CA LYS A 58 -7.32 6.00 8.24
C LYS A 58 -8.43 6.88 8.84
N PRO A 59 -9.08 6.52 9.96
CA PRO A 59 -9.80 7.54 10.70
C PRO A 59 -8.73 8.61 10.96
N PHE A 60 -8.96 9.85 10.53
CA PHE A 60 -8.08 10.95 10.92
C PHE A 60 -7.86 10.79 12.41
N LEU A 61 -6.62 10.52 12.82
CA LEU A 61 -6.29 10.55 14.23
C LEU A 61 -6.62 11.99 14.63
N LYS A 62 -7.73 12.15 15.34
CA LYS A 62 -8.17 13.39 15.95
C LYS A 62 -7.10 13.76 16.98
N GLY A 63 -6.01 14.37 16.52
CA GLY A 63 -4.79 14.47 17.29
C GLY A 63 -3.56 15.04 16.58
N GLU A 64 -3.58 15.28 15.26
CA GLU A 64 -2.61 16.24 14.68
C GLU A 64 -3.06 17.65 15.09
N LYS A 65 -2.46 18.14 16.18
CA LYS A 65 -2.41 19.55 16.58
C LYS A 65 -1.24 20.22 15.87
#